data_AF-A0A1Y2R3A5-F1
#
_entry.id   AF-A0A1Y2R3A5-F1
#
_cell.length_a   1.000
_cell.length_b   1.000
_cell.length_c   1.000
_cell.angle_alpha   90.00
_cell.angle_beta   90.00
_cell.angle_gamma   90.00
#
_symmetry.space_group_name_H-M   'P 1'
#
loop_
_entity.id
_entity.type
_entity.pdbx_description
1 polymer ?
#
loop_
_entity_poly.entity_id
_entity_poly.type
_entity_poly.pdbx_seq_one_letter_code
_entity_poly.pdbx_strand_id
1 'polypeptide(L)'
;MSSSSSAFSSVKLPAGLVQQARDAAQPQRRSVAGQIEYWATLGRIAEETGLTVQEAREAISRYDAAARQALATDSVEAIEARFLAAESSGVLAEAVRQSVKEQRSKASGSRRAA
;
A
#
# COMPACT_ATOMS: atom_id res chain seq x y z
N MET A 1 -25.21 -39.90 -28.85
CA MET A 1 -25.87 -38.57 -28.79
C MET A 1 -24.86 -37.61 -28.18
N SER A 2 -24.17 -36.83 -29.01
CA SER A 2 -23.14 -35.90 -28.53
C SER A 2 -23.81 -34.61 -28.11
N SER A 3 -23.92 -34.39 -26.80
CA SER A 3 -24.34 -33.11 -26.25
C SER A 3 -23.24 -32.09 -26.48
N SER A 4 -23.44 -31.20 -27.45
CA SER A 4 -22.68 -29.96 -27.59
C SER A 4 -22.91 -29.11 -26.33
N SER A 5 -22.00 -29.20 -25.35
CA SER A 5 -22.02 -28.28 -24.20
C SER A 5 -21.75 -26.88 -24.72
N SER A 6 -22.67 -25.94 -24.43
CA SER A 6 -22.46 -24.52 -24.73
C SER A 6 -21.16 -24.05 -24.08
N ALA A 7 -20.29 -23.40 -24.85
CA ALA A 7 -19.05 -22.80 -24.35
C ALA A 7 -19.29 -21.64 -23.37
N PHE A 8 -20.53 -21.14 -23.28
CA PHE A 8 -20.91 -20.01 -22.45
C PHE A 8 -22.11 -20.34 -21.56
N SER A 9 -22.03 -19.89 -20.30
CA SER A 9 -23.12 -19.94 -19.33
C SER A 9 -23.44 -18.53 -18.85
N SER A 10 -24.72 -18.18 -18.78
CA SER A 10 -25.17 -16.89 -18.25
C SER A 10 -25.47 -17.03 -16.76
N VAL A 11 -24.79 -16.21 -15.94
CA VAL A 11 -24.98 -16.18 -14.49
C VAL A 11 -25.61 -14.84 -14.11
N LYS A 12 -26.73 -14.89 -13.36
CA LYS A 12 -27.34 -13.68 -12.80
C LYS A 12 -26.55 -13.24 -11.57
N LEU A 13 -25.94 -12.06 -11.65
CA LEU A 13 -25.20 -11.44 -10.56
C LEU A 13 -25.93 -10.17 -10.08
N PRO A 14 -25.87 -9.84 -8.78
CA PRO A 14 -26.39 -8.58 -8.27
C PRO A 14 -25.72 -7.38 -8.96
N ALA A 15 -26.51 -6.36 -9.30
CA ALA A 15 -26.02 -5.19 -10.04
C ALA A 15 -24.88 -4.46 -9.29
N GLY A 16 -24.97 -4.33 -7.97
CA GLY A 16 -23.92 -3.70 -7.16
C GLY A 16 -22.58 -4.44 -7.23
N LEU A 17 -22.61 -5.78 -7.25
CA LEU A 17 -21.40 -6.59 -7.39
C LEU A 17 -20.78 -6.45 -8.78
N VAL A 18 -21.61 -6.39 -9.83
CA VAL A 18 -21.13 -6.15 -11.20
C VAL A 18 -20.48 -4.77 -11.32
N GLN A 19 -21.03 -3.75 -10.66
CA GLN A 19 -20.45 -2.41 -10.66
C GLN A 19 -19.10 -2.36 -9.93
N GLN A 20 -19.01 -2.94 -8.74
CA GLN A 20 -17.74 -3.05 -8.01
C GLN A 20 -16.67 -3.78 -8.83
N ALA A 21 -17.03 -4.90 -9.47
CA ALA A 21 -16.12 -5.64 -10.33
C ALA A 21 -15.67 -4.80 -11.54
N ARG A 22 -16.56 -4.01 -12.12
CA ARG A 22 -16.23 -3.08 -13.20
C ARG A 22 -15.23 -2.03 -12.75
N ASP A 23 -15.48 -1.40 -11.61
CA ASP A 23 -14.63 -0.32 -11.08
C ASP A 23 -13.23 -0.85 -10.73
N ALA A 24 -13.14 -2.05 -10.12
CA ALA A 24 -11.87 -2.71 -9.84
C ALA A 24 -11.11 -3.14 -11.11
N ALA A 25 -11.83 -3.43 -12.20
CA ALA A 25 -11.25 -3.85 -13.47
C ALA A 25 -10.78 -2.69 -14.35
N GLN A 26 -11.33 -1.47 -14.17
CA GLN A 26 -11.03 -0.27 -14.96
C GLN A 26 -9.53 0.04 -15.06
N PRO A 27 -8.74 0.06 -13.96
CA PRO A 27 -7.32 0.40 -14.01
C PRO A 27 -6.50 -0.51 -14.92
N GLN A 28 -6.93 -1.78 -15.03
CA GLN A 28 -6.26 -2.81 -15.82
C GLN A 28 -6.91 -3.02 -17.19
N ARG A 29 -7.90 -2.18 -17.55
CA ARG A 29 -8.69 -2.26 -18.79
C ARG A 29 -9.31 -3.64 -19.03
N ARG A 30 -9.69 -4.34 -17.96
CA ARG A 30 -10.30 -5.67 -18.03
C ARG A 30 -11.82 -5.56 -18.11
N SER A 31 -12.45 -6.53 -18.76
CA SER A 31 -13.90 -6.71 -18.69
C SER A 31 -14.30 -7.32 -17.34
N VAL A 32 -15.58 -7.27 -16.98
CA VAL A 32 -16.08 -7.95 -15.76
C VAL A 32 -15.83 -9.45 -15.83
N ALA A 33 -16.01 -10.07 -17.01
CA ALA A 33 -15.68 -11.48 -17.23
C ALA A 33 -14.19 -11.75 -17.01
N GLY A 34 -13.30 -10.92 -17.59
CA GLY A 34 -11.86 -11.04 -17.39
C GLY A 34 -11.42 -10.79 -15.94
N GLN A 35 -12.14 -9.97 -15.20
CA GLN A 35 -11.92 -9.77 -13.77
C GLN A 35 -12.27 -11.02 -12.94
N ILE A 36 -13.35 -11.72 -13.31
CA ILE A 36 -13.75 -12.99 -12.69
C ILE A 36 -12.73 -14.07 -13.00
N GLU A 37 -12.30 -14.22 -14.26
CA GLU A 37 -11.26 -15.17 -14.67
C GLU A 37 -9.95 -14.94 -13.92
N TYR A 38 -9.55 -13.68 -13.78
CA TYR A 38 -8.35 -13.31 -13.05
C TYR A 38 -8.41 -13.75 -11.58
N TRP A 39 -9.51 -13.43 -10.87
CA TRP A 39 -9.67 -13.85 -9.47
C TRP A 39 -9.78 -15.36 -9.31
N ALA A 40 -10.43 -16.06 -10.25
CA ALA A 40 -10.49 -17.53 -10.25
C ALA A 40 -9.10 -18.14 -10.42
N THR A 41 -8.25 -17.56 -11.28
CA THR A 41 -6.87 -17.99 -11.49
C THR A 41 -6.02 -17.76 -10.23
N LEU A 42 -6.13 -16.58 -9.61
CA LEU A 42 -5.44 -16.28 -8.35
C LEU A 42 -5.84 -17.24 -7.23
N GLY A 43 -7.13 -17.58 -7.12
CA GLY A 43 -7.62 -18.54 -6.12
C GLY A 43 -6.99 -19.92 -6.31
N ARG A 44 -6.94 -20.43 -7.55
CA ARG A 44 -6.30 -21.72 -7.85
C ARG A 44 -4.81 -21.71 -7.50
N ILE A 45 -4.10 -20.66 -7.88
CA ILE A 45 -2.68 -20.52 -7.54
C ILE A 45 -2.50 -20.50 -6.03
N ALA A 46 -3.32 -19.73 -5.31
CA ALA A 46 -3.27 -19.68 -3.85
C ALA A 46 -3.45 -21.08 -3.22
N GLU A 47 -4.45 -21.85 -3.68
CA GLU A 47 -4.68 -23.23 -3.24
C GLU A 47 -3.50 -24.17 -3.55
N GLU A 48 -2.96 -24.12 -4.78
CA GLU A 48 -1.80 -24.92 -5.20
C GLU A 48 -0.54 -24.58 -4.39
N THR A 49 -0.35 -23.30 -4.06
CA THR A 49 0.76 -22.84 -3.22
C THR A 49 0.55 -23.11 -1.73
N GLY A 50 -0.61 -23.65 -1.34
CA GLY A 50 -0.94 -23.94 0.05
C GLY A 50 -1.25 -22.71 0.89
N LEU A 51 -1.52 -21.55 0.27
CA LEU A 51 -1.95 -20.36 1.00
C LEU A 51 -3.36 -20.59 1.55
N THR A 52 -3.44 -20.89 2.84
CA THR A 52 -4.71 -21.12 3.50
C THR A 52 -5.47 -19.80 3.66
N VAL A 53 -6.80 -19.90 3.75
CA VAL A 53 -7.66 -18.75 4.06
C VAL A 53 -7.23 -18.06 5.36
N GLN A 54 -6.74 -18.84 6.34
CA GLN A 54 -6.29 -18.31 7.63
C GLN A 54 -5.01 -17.48 7.49
N GLU A 55 -4.02 -17.98 6.75
CA GLU A 55 -2.77 -17.25 6.48
C GLU A 55 -3.03 -15.97 5.69
N ALA A 56 -3.93 -16.01 4.71
CA ALA A 56 -4.35 -14.83 3.96
C ALA A 56 -5.02 -13.79 4.89
N ARG A 57 -5.91 -14.21 5.80
CA ARG A 57 -6.54 -13.32 6.78
C ARG A 57 -5.52 -12.71 7.74
N GLU A 58 -4.57 -13.51 8.21
CA GLU A 58 -3.52 -13.02 9.09
C GLU A 58 -2.60 -12.03 8.38
N ALA A 59 -2.26 -12.28 7.11
CA ALA A 59 -1.49 -11.35 6.30
C ALA A 59 -2.21 -10.00 6.11
N ILE A 60 -3.52 -10.02 5.81
CA ILE A 60 -4.34 -8.80 5.70
C ILE A 60 -4.39 -8.08 7.04
N SER A 61 -4.68 -8.79 8.14
CA SER A 61 -4.72 -8.19 9.48
C SER A 61 -3.40 -7.53 9.87
N ARG A 62 -2.27 -8.16 9.53
CA ARG A 62 -0.93 -7.59 9.78
C ARG A 62 -0.70 -6.33 8.95
N TYR A 63 -1.07 -6.35 7.67
CA TYR A 63 -0.98 -5.18 6.80
C TYR A 63 -1.82 -4.01 7.33
N ASP A 64 -3.09 -4.26 7.68
CA ASP A 64 -3.99 -3.22 8.20
C ASP A 64 -3.53 -2.66 9.55
N ALA A 65 -2.92 -3.49 10.41
CA ALA A 65 -2.32 -3.02 11.66
C ALA A 65 -1.11 -2.13 11.40
N ALA A 66 -0.23 -2.52 10.47
CA ALA A 66 0.93 -1.72 10.08
C ALA A 66 0.51 -0.39 9.43
N ALA A 67 -0.49 -0.41 8.54
CA ALA A 67 -1.02 0.78 7.89
C ALA A 67 -1.61 1.76 8.91
N ARG A 68 -2.36 1.26 9.91
CA ARG A 68 -2.87 2.09 11.02
C ARG A 68 -1.77 2.68 11.88
N GLN A 69 -0.71 1.92 12.18
CA GLN A 69 0.44 2.43 12.94
C GLN A 69 1.23 3.49 12.16
N ALA A 70 1.39 3.33 10.84
CA ALA A 70 2.02 4.34 10.00
C ALA A 70 1.22 5.65 10.03
N LEU A 71 -0.10 5.59 9.86
CA LEU A 71 -0.98 6.76 9.97
C LEU A 71 -0.92 7.42 11.36
N ALA A 72 -0.79 6.63 12.43
CA ALA A 72 -0.65 7.17 13.78
C ALA A 72 0.72 7.84 14.00
N THR A 73 1.79 7.26 13.46
CA THR A 73 3.16 7.81 13.58
C THR A 73 3.33 9.10 12.77
N ASP A 74 2.72 9.15 11.59
CA ASP A 74 2.76 10.33 10.71
C ASP A 74 1.66 11.35 11.04
N SER A 75 0.91 11.13 12.11
CA SER A 75 -0.08 12.11 12.57
C SER A 75 0.60 13.39 13.06
N VAL A 76 -0.07 14.52 12.84
CA VAL A 76 0.44 15.84 13.23
C VAL A 76 0.73 15.91 14.73
N GLU A 77 -0.14 15.31 15.55
CA GLU A 77 0.02 15.23 17.00
C GLU A 77 1.27 14.42 17.41
N ALA A 78 1.54 13.29 16.75
CA ALA A 78 2.75 12.49 17.00
C ALA A 78 4.01 13.24 16.56
N ILE A 79 3.95 13.97 15.45
CA ILE A 79 5.05 14.83 14.97
C ILE A 79 5.33 15.95 15.97
N GLU A 80 4.28 16.62 16.46
CA GLU A 80 4.38 17.68 17.45
C GLU A 80 4.96 17.17 18.77
N ALA A 81 4.48 16.04 19.28
CA ALA A 81 5.00 15.41 20.49
C ALA A 81 6.49 15.05 20.34
N ARG A 82 6.89 14.50 19.18
CA ARG A 82 8.29 14.17 18.89
C ARG A 82 9.16 15.42 18.80
N PHE A 83 8.63 16.51 18.22
CA PHE A 83 9.32 17.79 18.14
C PHE A 83 9.57 18.38 19.53
N LEU A 84 8.53 18.43 20.37
CA LEU A 84 8.63 18.92 21.75
C LEU A 84 9.63 18.10 22.58
N ALA A 85 9.63 16.77 22.43
CA ALA A 85 10.60 15.90 23.10
C ALA A 85 12.04 16.13 22.61
N ALA A 86 12.23 16.39 21.31
CA ALA A 86 13.53 16.72 20.74
C ALA A 86 14.04 18.10 21.19
N GLU A 87 13.13 19.06 21.39
CA GLU A 87 13.42 20.36 21.96
C GLU A 87 13.82 20.24 23.44
N SER A 88 13.02 19.54 24.25
CA SER A 88 13.28 19.38 25.69
C SER A 88 14.53 18.56 26.00
N SER A 89 14.90 17.61 25.13
CA SER A 89 16.13 16.83 25.25
C SER A 89 17.38 17.54 24.71
N GLY A 90 17.23 18.70 24.06
CA GLY A 90 18.32 19.47 23.47
C GLY A 90 18.91 18.88 22.17
N VAL A 91 18.43 17.70 21.74
CA VAL A 91 18.86 17.03 20.50
C VAL A 91 18.57 17.90 19.28
N LEU A 92 17.44 18.62 19.29
CA LEU A 92 17.10 19.54 18.20
C LEU A 92 18.15 20.65 18.05
N ALA A 93 18.59 21.25 19.16
CA ALA A 93 19.59 22.31 19.15
C ALA A 93 20.97 21.80 18.69
N GLU A 94 21.32 20.56 18.99
CA GLU A 94 22.54 19.92 18.48
C GLU A 94 22.47 19.67 16.98
N ALA A 95 21.36 19.11 16.49
CA ALA A 95 21.14 18.87 15.06
C ALA A 95 21.17 20.17 14.24
N VAL A 96 20.57 21.26 14.74
CA VAL A 96 20.61 22.58 14.08
C VAL A 96 22.05 23.10 14.02
N ARG A 97 22.82 23.03 15.12
CA ARG A 97 24.23 23.45 15.13
C ARG A 97 25.07 22.67 14.13
N GLN A 98 24.83 21.37 14.03
CA GLN A 98 25.52 20.51 13.07
C GLN A 98 25.17 20.88 11.62
N SER A 99 23.90 21.06 11.31
CA SER A 99 23.44 21.49 9.98
C SER A 99 24.04 22.85 9.57
N VAL A 100 24.08 23.81 10.49
CA VAL A 100 24.70 25.12 10.23
C VAL A 100 26.20 25.00 9.96
N LYS A 101 26.92 24.17 10.72
CA LYS A 101 28.35 23.91 10.46
C LYS A 101 28.57 23.32 9.07
N GLU A 102 27.75 22.35 8.68
CA GLU A 102 27.81 21.72 7.36
C GLU A 102 27.47 22.68 6.21
N GLN A 103 26.45 23.51 6.36
CA GLN A 103 26.11 24.53 5.36
C GLN A 103 27.21 25.59 5.24
N ARG A 104 27.83 25.98 6.37
CA ARG A 104 28.94 26.93 6.39
C ARG A 104 30.19 26.37 5.70
N SER A 105 30.52 25.10 5.92
CA SER A 105 31.66 24.46 5.24
C SER A 105 31.43 24.40 3.73
N LYS A 106 30.24 24.00 3.27
CA LYS A 106 29.84 24.01 1.85
C LYS A 106 29.93 25.40 1.23
N ALA A 107 29.39 26.43 1.89
CA ALA A 107 29.44 27.81 1.40
C ALA A 107 30.88 28.35 1.33
N SER A 108 31.74 27.99 2.28
CA SER A 108 33.15 28.40 2.26
C SER A 108 33.98 27.66 1.20
N GLY A 109 33.66 26.41 0.90
CA GLY A 109 34.26 25.65 -0.20
C GLY A 109 33.88 26.20 -1.57
N SER A 110 32.60 26.58 -1.75
CA SER A 110 32.13 27.21 -2.99
C SER A 110 32.78 28.58 -3.24
N ARG A 111 33.08 29.36 -2.18
CA ARG A 111 33.74 30.67 -2.30
C ARG A 111 35.25 30.60 -2.55
N ARG A 112 35.89 29.44 -2.37
CA ARG A 112 37.31 29.19 -2.69
C ARG A 112 37.54 28.60 -4.08
N ALA A 113 36.47 28.14 -4.74
CA ALA A 113 36.50 27.56 -6.07
C ALA A 113 36.08 28.53 -7.19
N ALA A 114 35.79 29.79 -6.83
CA ALA A 114 35.51 30.92 -7.72
C ALA A 114 36.62 31.95 -7.59
#